data_AF-A0A5E5QII2-F1
#
_entry.id   AF-A0A5E5QII2-F1
#
_cell.length_a   1.000
_cell.length_b   1.000
_cell.length_c   1.000
_cell.angle_alpha   90.00
_cell.angle_beta   90.00
_cell.angle_gamma   90.00
#
_symmetry.space_group_name_H-M   'P 1'
#
loop_
_entity.id
_entity.type
_entity.pdbx_description
1 polymer ?
#
loop_
_entity_poly.entity_id
_entity_poly.type
_entity_poly.pdbx_seq_one_letter_code
_entity_poly.pdbx_strand_id
1 'polypeptide(L)' 'MNKALSVATTTLLLLLIANVFVDVVLRYAFNNSSIALQELEWHLFSA' A
#
# COMPACT_ATOMS: atom_id res chain seq x y z
N MET A 1 5.35 -25.45 -5.68
CA MET A 1 5.22 -24.05 -5.18
C MET A 1 4.53 -24.11 -3.83
N ASN A 2 5.19 -23.65 -2.76
CA ASN A 2 4.71 -23.82 -1.39
C ASN A 2 3.44 -22.97 -1.19
N LYS A 3 2.30 -23.57 -0.82
CA LYS A 3 0.99 -22.87 -0.72
C LYS A 3 1.04 -21.63 0.19
N ALA A 4 1.87 -21.70 1.24
CA ALA A 4 2.10 -20.59 2.14
C ALA A 4 2.73 -19.37 1.43
N LEU A 5 3.71 -19.62 0.54
CA LEU A 5 4.37 -18.56 -0.21
C LEU A 5 3.39 -17.86 -1.17
N SER A 6 2.56 -18.63 -1.89
CA SER A 6 1.56 -18.04 -2.78
C SER A 6 0.55 -17.17 -2.04
N VAL A 7 0.06 -17.64 -0.89
CA VAL A 7 -0.91 -16.87 -0.08
C VAL A 7 -0.26 -15.59 0.47
N ALA A 8 0.99 -15.66 0.93
CA ALA A 8 1.72 -14.51 1.45
C ALA A 8 1.92 -13.45 0.35
N THR A 9 2.40 -13.84 -0.83
CA THR A 9 2.63 -12.89 -1.93
C THR A 9 1.34 -12.25 -2.43
N THR A 10 0.26 -13.02 -2.58
CA THR A 10 -1.05 -12.47 -2.97
C THR A 10 -1.58 -11.49 -1.92
N THR A 11 -1.46 -11.83 -0.64
CA THR A 11 -1.89 -10.93 0.45
C THR A 11 -1.09 -9.62 0.44
N LEU A 12 0.24 -9.70 0.32
CA LEU A 12 1.10 -8.52 0.27
C LEU A 12 0.80 -7.62 -0.93
N LEU A 13 0.50 -8.20 -2.09
CA LEU A 13 0.09 -7.44 -3.27
C LEU A 13 -1.22 -6.68 -3.04
N LEU A 14 -2.22 -7.34 -2.44
CA LEU A 14 -3.49 -6.69 -2.12
C LEU A 14 -3.32 -5.55 -1.11
N LEU A 15 -2.47 -5.73 -0.11
CA LEU A 15 -2.15 -4.67 0.86
C LEU A 15 -1.46 -3.48 0.20
N LEU A 16 -0.55 -3.71 -0.76
CA LEU A 16 0.11 -2.64 -1.51
C LEU A 16 -0.90 -1.82 -2.33
N ILE A 17 -1.83 -2.50 -3.01
CA ILE A 17 -2.90 -1.83 -3.78
C ILE A 17 -3.79 -1.02 -2.83
N ALA A 18 -4.19 -1.60 -1.70
CA ALA A 18 -5.00 -0.92 -0.70
C ALA A 18 -4.30 0.32 -0.14
N ASN A 19 -2.98 0.27 0.09
CA ASN A 19 -2.19 1.40 0.57
C ASN A 19 -2.31 2.62 -0.34
N VAL A 20 -1.96 2.45 -1.62
CA VAL A 20 -2.02 3.53 -2.63
C VAL A 20 -3.44 4.01 -2.86
N PHE A 21 -4.42 3.09 -2.87
CA PHE A 21 -5.82 3.46 -3.02
C PHE A 21 -6.31 4.34 -1.87
N VAL A 22 -6.01 3.97 -0.62
CA VAL A 22 -6.40 4.74 0.56
C VAL A 22 -5.73 6.11 0.58
N ASP A 23 -4.44 6.20 0.23
CA ASP A 23 -3.74 7.48 0.14
C ASP A 23 -4.42 8.44 -0.86
N VAL A 24 -4.69 7.96 -2.07
CA VAL A 24 -5.39 8.73 -3.12
C VAL A 24 -6.79 9.15 -2.66
N VAL A 25 -7.58 8.23 -2.11
CA VAL A 25 -8.94 8.53 -1.65
C VAL A 25 -8.95 9.56 -0.53
N LEU A 26 -8.11 9.41 0.50
CA LEU A 26 -8.03 10.35 1.61
C LEU A 26 -7.64 11.75 1.12
N ARG A 27 -6.66 11.82 0.21
CA ARG A 27 -6.16 13.09 -0.32
C ARG A 27 -7.21 13.83 -1.14
N TYR A 28 -7.85 13.14 -2.08
CA TYR A 28 -8.74 13.82 -3.04
C TYR A 28 -10.20 13.89 -2.58
N ALA A 29 -10.72 12.88 -1.88
CA ALA A 29 -12.11 12.89 -1.42
C ALA A 29 -12.27 13.58 -0.07
N PHE A 30 -11.26 13.47 0.81
CA PHE A 30 -11.34 13.95 2.19
C PHE A 30 -10.37 15.11 2.50
N ASN A 31 -9.58 15.58 1.53
CA ASN A 31 -8.57 16.62 1.71
C ASN A 31 -7.61 16.32 2.89
N ASN A 32 -7.38 15.04 3.17
CA ASN A 32 -6.57 14.59 4.30
C ASN A 32 -5.43 13.71 3.80
N SER A 33 -4.22 13.96 4.31
CA SER A 33 -3.04 13.19 3.94
C SER A 33 -2.30 12.73 5.19
N SER A 34 -1.71 11.53 5.15
CA SER A 34 -0.88 11.00 6.21
C SER A 34 0.59 11.07 5.82
N ILE A 35 1.42 11.70 6.66
CA ILE A 35 2.88 11.76 6.45
C ILE A 35 3.48 10.35 6.62
N ALA A 36 2.99 9.58 7.59
CA ALA A 36 3.47 8.22 7.82
C ALA A 36 3.21 7.29 6.63
N LEU A 37 2.07 7.43 5.94
CA LEU A 37 1.80 6.65 4.72
C LEU A 37 2.70 7.10 3.57
N GLN A 38 2.98 8.40 3.44
CA GLN A 38 3.89 8.90 2.40
C GLN A 38 5.34 8.44 2.62
N GLU A 39 5.84 8.41 3.86
CA GLU A 39 7.16 7.86 4.17
C GLU A 39 7.23 6.35 3.91
N LEU A 40 6.15 5.60 4.22
CA LEU A 40 6.04 4.19 3.89
C LEU A 40 6.06 3.97 2.36
N GLU A 41 5.31 4.76 1.60
CA GLU A 41 5.28 4.72 0.14
C GLU A 41 6.64 5.07 -0.46
N TRP A 42 7.33 6.06 0.10
CA TRP A 42 8.70 6.39 -0.31
C TRP A 42 9.57 5.14 -0.23
N HIS A 43 9.64 4.49 0.93
CA HIS A 43 10.48 3.31 1.11
C HIS A 43 10.07 2.12 0.24
N LEU A 44 8.76 1.93 -0.02
CA LEU A 44 8.25 0.85 -0.87
C LEU A 44 8.51 1.08 -2.36
N PHE A 45 8.59 2.33 -2.82
CA PHE A 45 8.70 2.69 -4.24
C PHE A 45 10.02 3.38 -4.64
N SER A 46 10.98 3.56 -3.73
CA SER A 46 12.27 4.22 -4.03
C SER A 46 13.31 3.34 -4.73
N ALA A 47 12.93 2.14 -5.16
CA ALA A 47 13.81 1.18 -5.82
C ALA A 47 13.78 1.30 -7.35
#